data_AF-A0A7V3CE47-F1
#
_entry.id   AF-A0A7V3CE47-F1
#
_cell.length_a   1.000
_cell.length_b   1.000
_cell.length_c   1.000
_cell.angle_alpha   90.00
_cell.angle_beta   90.00
_cell.angle_gamma   90.00
#
_symmetry.space_group_name_H-M   'P 1'
#
loop_
_entity.id
_entity.type
_entity.pdbx_description
1 polymer ?
#
loop_
_entity_poly.entity_id
_entity_poly.type
_entity_poly.pdbx_seq_one_letter_code
_entity_poly.pdbx_strand_id
1 'polypeptide(L)'
;MSAAGIKNLGVGLGLRRENVDDLLARFPAELDCLEIAPENYMKTGGKLYRQYRELAERYPVAIHGLSLSVGSLHPLSRKFLKELKVFLKEARALWMSDHLCYSSVLGAQFHDLLPLPLSREAIRHVVPRIRQVQDYLEMPFAIENVSYYASAGKDEMPEWEFLREVAERADCSLLLDVNNIYVNAVNHGFDPYEYLRDLPYERVLHIHVAGHIQYQDFLLDTHGAPVIDPVWDLLRYVAKRARPKAVIIERDHNLPVLEESLAEVATAKRIFAEARAPRTAPRPRPSAGALRAAGGAR
;
A
#
# COMPACT_ATOMS: atom_id res chain seq x y z
N MET A 1 7.43 -7.55 -14.00
CA MET A 1 8.78 -7.07 -13.69
C MET A 1 9.09 -7.24 -12.22
N SER A 2 10.31 -7.69 -11.89
CA SER A 2 10.82 -7.67 -10.51
C SER A 2 11.04 -6.22 -10.06
N ALA A 3 10.81 -5.92 -8.77
CA ALA A 3 11.18 -4.63 -8.16
C ALA A 3 12.72 -4.36 -8.16
N ALA A 4 13.52 -5.27 -8.72
CA ALA A 4 14.94 -5.11 -8.94
C ALA A 4 15.24 -3.87 -9.80
N GLY A 5 16.19 -3.03 -9.36
CA GLY A 5 16.60 -1.81 -10.07
C GLY A 5 15.76 -0.56 -9.76
N ILE A 6 14.56 -0.69 -9.21
CA ILE A 6 13.77 0.46 -8.75
C ILE A 6 14.42 1.04 -7.48
N LYS A 7 14.66 2.35 -7.47
CA LYS A 7 15.21 3.08 -6.32
C LYS A 7 14.26 2.94 -5.13
N ASN A 8 14.82 2.62 -3.96
CA ASN A 8 14.07 2.63 -2.71
C ASN A 8 13.81 4.08 -2.26
N LEU A 9 12.54 4.43 -2.12
CA LEU A 9 12.09 5.75 -1.65
C LEU A 9 12.00 5.83 -0.12
N GLY A 10 11.87 4.71 0.58
CA GLY A 10 11.86 4.67 2.05
C GLY A 10 10.44 4.66 2.64
N VAL A 11 10.27 5.31 3.78
CA VAL A 11 8.97 5.42 4.47
C VAL A 11 8.46 6.85 4.38
N GLY A 12 7.21 6.98 3.97
CA GLY A 12 6.58 8.25 3.61
C GLY A 12 5.17 8.41 4.13
N LEU A 13 4.53 9.47 3.65
CA LEU A 13 3.19 9.90 4.02
C LEU A 13 2.40 10.24 2.76
N GLY A 14 1.12 9.87 2.75
CA GLY A 14 0.18 10.34 1.74
C GLY A 14 0.00 11.85 1.81
N LEU A 15 0.26 12.55 0.71
CA LEU A 15 0.07 13.99 0.64
C LEU A 15 -1.43 14.29 0.59
N ARG A 16 -1.90 15.16 1.48
CA ARG A 16 -3.28 15.64 1.53
C ARG A 16 -3.27 17.15 1.63
N ARG A 17 -4.30 17.82 1.11
CA ARG A 17 -4.28 19.29 0.99
C ARG A 17 -4.08 19.98 2.34
N GLU A 18 -4.63 19.38 3.39
CA GLU A 18 -4.65 19.84 4.77
C GLU A 18 -3.25 19.87 5.39
N ASN A 19 -2.33 18.98 4.96
CA ASN A 19 -0.98 18.90 5.53
C ASN A 19 0.11 19.57 4.67
N VAL A 20 -0.24 20.09 3.48
CA VAL A 20 0.71 20.72 2.55
C VAL A 20 1.41 21.93 3.17
N ASP A 21 0.66 22.83 3.81
CA ASP A 21 1.23 24.06 4.38
C ASP A 21 2.22 23.75 5.53
N ASP A 22 1.90 22.77 6.38
CA ASP A 22 2.78 22.31 7.46
C ASP A 22 4.04 21.61 6.94
N LEU A 23 3.89 20.77 5.91
CA LEU A 23 5.02 20.09 5.26
C LEU A 23 5.98 21.08 4.60
N LEU A 24 5.46 22.11 3.93
CA LEU A 24 6.29 23.17 3.33
C LEU A 24 6.98 24.04 4.38
N ALA A 25 6.31 24.32 5.50
CA ALA A 25 6.91 25.13 6.56
C ALA A 25 8.09 24.42 7.23
N ARG A 26 8.05 23.08 7.34
CA ARG A 26 8.95 22.32 8.22
C ARG A 26 9.92 21.42 7.49
N PHE A 27 9.51 20.84 6.37
CA PHE A 27 10.23 19.79 5.67
C PHE A 27 10.85 18.76 6.64
N PRO A 28 10.01 18.00 7.38
CA PRO A 28 10.45 17.05 8.38
C PRO A 28 11.46 16.06 7.81
N ALA A 29 12.59 15.88 8.50
CA ALA A 29 13.67 14.98 8.08
C ALA A 29 13.32 13.50 8.29
N GLU A 30 12.28 13.23 9.09
CA GLU A 30 11.72 11.91 9.35
C GLU A 30 10.98 11.33 8.14
N LEU A 31 10.68 12.14 7.12
CA LEU A 31 9.98 11.71 5.93
C LEU A 31 10.97 11.40 4.81
N ASP A 32 10.94 10.17 4.26
CA ASP A 32 11.83 9.82 3.14
C ASP A 32 11.20 10.12 1.78
N CYS A 33 9.88 10.03 1.69
CA CYS A 33 9.12 10.25 0.45
C CYS A 33 7.69 10.73 0.74
N LEU A 34 7.03 11.20 -0.31
CA LEU A 34 5.59 11.47 -0.32
C LEU A 34 4.88 10.53 -1.29
N GLU A 35 3.60 10.31 -1.07
CA GLU A 35 2.72 9.75 -2.10
C GLU A 35 1.71 10.78 -2.58
N ILE A 36 1.40 10.75 -3.87
CA ILE A 36 0.31 11.55 -4.44
C ILE A 36 -0.59 10.73 -5.36
N ALA A 37 -1.85 11.17 -5.43
CA ALA A 37 -2.78 10.76 -6.48
C ALA A 37 -2.73 11.70 -7.69
N PRO A 38 -2.41 11.22 -8.90
CA PRO A 38 -2.36 12.03 -10.12
C PRO A 38 -3.62 12.86 -10.36
N GLU A 39 -4.79 12.31 -10.05
CA GLU A 39 -6.10 12.91 -10.26
C GLU A 39 -6.23 14.27 -9.56
N ASN A 40 -5.55 14.45 -8.43
CA ASN A 40 -5.56 15.70 -7.67
C ASN A 40 -4.73 16.81 -8.33
N TYR A 41 -3.82 16.49 -9.26
CA TYR A 41 -2.81 17.41 -9.79
C TYR A 41 -2.81 17.53 -11.32
N MET A 42 -3.16 16.49 -12.07
CA MET A 42 -3.09 16.44 -13.54
C MET A 42 -3.88 17.56 -14.25
N LYS A 43 -4.95 18.05 -13.63
CA LYS A 43 -5.81 19.12 -14.17
C LYS A 43 -5.80 20.37 -13.30
N THR A 44 -4.94 20.39 -12.29
CA THR A 44 -4.91 21.42 -11.28
C THR A 44 -3.72 22.33 -11.55
N GLY A 45 -4.00 23.60 -11.86
CA GLY A 45 -2.99 24.65 -11.83
C GLY A 45 -2.95 25.38 -10.49
N GLY A 46 -2.24 26.51 -10.45
CA GLY A 46 -2.35 27.44 -9.33
C GLY A 46 -1.59 27.03 -8.07
N LYS A 47 -2.09 27.44 -6.90
CA LYS A 47 -1.37 27.32 -5.62
C LYS A 47 -1.00 25.88 -5.30
N LEU A 48 -1.97 24.96 -5.36
CA LEU A 48 -1.77 23.56 -4.94
C LEU A 48 -0.72 22.83 -5.78
N TYR A 49 -0.72 23.02 -7.10
CA TYR A 49 0.29 22.41 -7.97
C TYR A 49 1.69 22.98 -7.72
N ARG A 50 1.82 24.29 -7.49
CA ARG A 50 3.11 24.91 -7.12
C ARG A 50 3.65 24.37 -5.80
N GLN A 51 2.78 24.23 -4.80
CA GLN A 51 3.14 23.69 -3.49
C GLN A 51 3.59 22.23 -3.58
N TYR A 52 2.87 21.41 -4.34
CA TYR A 52 3.30 20.05 -4.65
C TYR A 52 4.68 20.03 -5.31
N ARG A 53 4.90 20.86 -6.33
CA ARG A 53 6.19 20.94 -7.05
C ARG A 53 7.33 21.28 -6.11
N GLU A 54 7.13 22.22 -5.20
CA GLU A 54 8.12 22.60 -4.18
C GLU A 54 8.42 21.45 -3.21
N LEU A 55 7.40 20.70 -2.78
CA LEU A 55 7.61 19.47 -1.99
C LEU A 55 8.37 18.40 -2.79
N ALA A 56 8.02 18.20 -4.07
CA ALA A 56 8.62 17.20 -4.95
C ALA A 56 10.08 17.53 -5.35
N GLU A 57 10.53 18.77 -5.16
CA GLU A 57 11.94 19.13 -5.30
C GLU A 57 12.79 18.57 -4.16
N ARG A 58 12.18 18.31 -2.99
CA ARG A 58 12.88 17.84 -1.79
C ARG A 58 12.58 16.38 -1.43
N TYR A 59 11.36 15.93 -1.64
CA TYR A 59 10.93 14.56 -1.40
C TYR A 59 10.71 13.82 -2.73
N PRO A 60 11.28 12.62 -2.92
CA PRO A 60 10.84 11.75 -4.00
C PRO A 60 9.37 11.36 -3.79
N VAL A 61 8.68 11.08 -4.90
CA VAL A 61 7.24 10.89 -4.90
C VAL A 61 6.88 9.50 -5.43
N ALA A 62 6.13 8.73 -4.64
CA ALA A 62 5.39 7.55 -5.08
C ALA A 62 4.05 7.99 -5.69
N ILE A 63 3.60 7.27 -6.72
CA ILE A 63 2.34 7.60 -7.40
C ILE A 63 1.35 6.46 -7.25
N HIS A 64 0.19 6.79 -6.70
CA HIS A 64 -0.92 5.86 -6.51
C HIS A 64 -2.23 6.49 -7.03
N GLY A 65 -2.83 5.88 -8.04
CA GLY A 65 -4.01 6.38 -8.74
C GLY A 65 -5.31 5.85 -8.16
N LEU A 66 -6.38 6.60 -8.43
CA LEU A 66 -7.71 6.35 -7.87
C LEU A 66 -8.71 5.92 -8.96
N SER A 67 -8.46 6.27 -10.22
CA SER A 67 -9.48 6.28 -11.28
C SER A 67 -9.17 5.41 -12.50
N LEU A 68 -8.03 4.70 -12.56
CA LEU A 68 -7.69 3.92 -13.75
C LEU A 68 -8.67 2.78 -14.01
N SER A 69 -9.23 2.20 -12.95
CA SER A 69 -10.36 1.25 -13.03
C SER A 69 -10.05 0.04 -13.92
N VAL A 70 -8.98 -0.68 -13.63
CA VAL A 70 -8.58 -1.85 -14.42
C VAL A 70 -9.63 -2.97 -14.38
N GLY A 71 -10.51 -3.00 -13.38
CA GLY A 71 -11.67 -3.89 -13.33
C GLY A 71 -12.82 -3.50 -14.26
N SER A 72 -12.93 -2.24 -14.67
CA SER A 72 -14.08 -1.74 -15.45
C SER A 72 -14.37 -2.56 -16.73
N LEU A 73 -15.66 -2.73 -17.04
CA LEU A 73 -16.10 -3.33 -18.30
C LEU A 73 -15.95 -2.37 -19.48
N HIS A 74 -15.81 -1.06 -19.22
CA HIS A 74 -15.55 -0.09 -20.26
C HIS A 74 -14.09 -0.13 -20.72
N PRO A 75 -13.79 0.19 -21.98
CA PRO A 75 -12.42 0.34 -22.45
C PRO A 75 -11.64 1.35 -21.60
N LEU A 76 -10.35 1.10 -21.39
CA LEU A 76 -9.46 2.07 -20.74
C LEU A 76 -9.49 3.41 -21.48
N SER A 77 -9.64 4.51 -20.75
CA SER A 77 -9.69 5.84 -21.34
C SER A 77 -8.33 6.24 -21.89
N ARG A 78 -8.18 6.21 -23.22
CA ARG A 78 -6.95 6.67 -23.91
C ARG A 78 -6.63 8.13 -23.61
N LYS A 79 -7.65 8.97 -23.42
CA LYS A 79 -7.47 10.36 -23.03
C LYS A 79 -6.82 10.45 -21.64
N PHE A 80 -7.36 9.71 -20.67
CA PHE A 80 -6.81 9.66 -19.31
C PHE A 80 -5.38 9.12 -19.29
N LEU A 81 -5.12 8.00 -19.97
CA LEU A 81 -3.77 7.43 -20.07
C LEU A 81 -2.76 8.41 -20.68
N LYS A 82 -3.15 9.20 -21.69
CA LYS A 82 -2.29 10.23 -22.28
C LYS A 82 -1.95 11.33 -21.27
N GLU A 83 -2.95 11.85 -20.56
CA GLU A 83 -2.77 12.87 -19.53
C GLU A 83 -1.88 12.31 -18.38
N LEU A 84 -2.14 11.08 -17.97
CA LEU A 84 -1.41 10.39 -16.90
C LEU A 84 0.06 10.21 -17.27
N LYS A 85 0.35 9.75 -18.49
CA LYS A 85 1.73 9.57 -18.97
C LYS A 85 2.54 10.87 -18.96
N VAL A 86 1.92 12.00 -19.32
CA VAL A 86 2.57 13.32 -19.24
C VAL A 86 2.90 13.66 -17.79
N PHE A 87 1.94 13.49 -16.88
CA PHE A 87 2.12 13.78 -15.47
C PHE A 87 3.19 12.91 -14.82
N LEU A 88 3.19 11.60 -15.08
CA LEU A 88 4.19 10.66 -14.55
C LEU A 88 5.62 11.04 -14.98
N LYS A 89 5.79 11.55 -16.21
CA LYS A 89 7.07 12.09 -16.69
C LYS A 89 7.48 13.35 -15.94
N GLU A 90 6.54 14.28 -15.70
CA GLU A 90 6.80 15.52 -14.96
C GLU A 90 7.14 15.27 -13.49
N ALA A 91 6.46 14.30 -12.87
CA ALA A 91 6.66 13.86 -11.50
C ALA A 91 7.93 13.00 -11.33
N ARG A 92 8.60 12.62 -12.44
CA ARG A 92 9.74 11.69 -12.44
C ARG A 92 9.41 10.38 -11.72
N ALA A 93 8.19 9.89 -11.93
CA ALA A 93 7.66 8.70 -11.29
C ALA A 93 8.50 7.47 -11.65
N LEU A 94 8.80 6.65 -10.64
CA LEU A 94 9.58 5.41 -10.81
C LEU A 94 8.69 4.19 -11.06
N TRP A 95 7.45 4.24 -10.60
CA TRP A 95 6.39 3.29 -10.84
C TRP A 95 5.04 4.01 -10.71
N MET A 96 3.99 3.32 -11.07
CA MET A 96 2.60 3.73 -10.83
C MET A 96 1.86 2.58 -10.14
N SER A 97 0.98 2.88 -9.22
CA SER A 97 0.05 1.91 -8.62
C SER A 97 -1.39 2.37 -8.78
N ASP A 98 -2.34 1.45 -8.80
CA ASP A 98 -3.78 1.75 -8.77
C ASP A 98 -4.55 0.56 -8.18
N HIS A 99 -5.83 0.74 -7.89
CA HIS A 99 -6.68 -0.24 -7.22
C HIS A 99 -7.11 -1.37 -8.15
N LEU A 100 -7.14 -2.60 -7.64
CA LEU A 100 -7.72 -3.75 -8.33
C LEU A 100 -9.24 -3.84 -8.11
N CYS A 101 -9.99 -2.88 -8.64
CA CYS A 101 -11.44 -2.78 -8.42
C CYS A 101 -12.21 -2.30 -9.65
N TYR A 102 -13.55 -2.27 -9.52
CA TYR A 102 -14.39 -1.41 -10.34
C TYR A 102 -14.57 -0.06 -9.64
N SER A 103 -13.82 0.97 -10.05
CA SER A 103 -14.14 2.38 -9.73
C SER A 103 -15.10 3.01 -10.75
N SER A 104 -15.49 2.28 -11.80
CA SER A 104 -16.53 2.69 -12.75
C SER A 104 -17.29 1.52 -13.36
N VAL A 105 -18.62 1.60 -13.34
CA VAL A 105 -19.55 0.65 -13.97
C VAL A 105 -20.61 1.46 -14.73
N LEU A 106 -20.92 1.07 -15.98
CA LEU A 106 -21.96 1.72 -16.80
C LEU A 106 -21.80 3.24 -17.01
N GLY A 107 -20.58 3.77 -16.93
CA GLY A 107 -20.28 5.19 -17.18
C GLY A 107 -20.43 6.08 -15.93
N ALA A 108 -20.82 5.53 -14.79
CA ALA A 108 -20.74 6.20 -13.50
C ALA A 108 -19.39 5.88 -12.83
N GLN A 109 -18.71 6.91 -12.33
CA GLN A 109 -17.59 6.77 -11.39
C GLN A 109 -18.19 6.53 -10.00
N PHE A 110 -17.74 5.50 -9.29
CA PHE A 110 -18.13 5.26 -7.92
C PHE A 110 -17.11 5.88 -6.97
N HIS A 111 -17.59 6.51 -5.90
CA HIS A 111 -16.73 6.94 -4.80
C HIS A 111 -16.22 5.73 -4.00
N ASP A 112 -17.03 4.67 -3.93
CA ASP A 112 -16.68 3.41 -3.28
C ASP A 112 -16.10 2.41 -4.29
N LEU A 113 -15.00 1.77 -3.93
CA LEU A 113 -14.34 0.76 -4.73
C LEU A 113 -15.17 -0.53 -4.70
N LEU A 114 -15.75 -0.93 -5.83
CA LEU A 114 -16.50 -2.19 -5.89
C LEU A 114 -15.51 -3.36 -6.14
N PRO A 115 -15.58 -4.44 -5.35
CA PRO A 115 -14.66 -5.56 -5.51
C PRO A 115 -14.89 -6.28 -6.84
N LEU A 116 -13.83 -6.88 -7.37
CA LEU A 116 -13.96 -7.85 -8.45
C LEU A 116 -14.46 -9.18 -7.88
N PRO A 117 -15.28 -9.94 -8.62
CA PRO A 117 -15.53 -11.33 -8.24
C PRO A 117 -14.21 -12.09 -8.30
N LEU A 118 -13.91 -12.90 -7.29
CA LEU A 118 -12.65 -13.63 -7.19
C LEU A 118 -12.71 -14.89 -8.07
N SER A 119 -12.79 -14.69 -9.39
CA SER A 119 -13.04 -15.74 -10.37
C SER A 119 -12.00 -15.76 -11.49
N ARG A 120 -11.86 -16.91 -12.14
CA ARG A 120 -10.98 -17.05 -13.32
C ARG A 120 -11.43 -16.15 -14.47
N GLU A 121 -12.72 -15.80 -14.54
CA GLU A 121 -13.24 -14.85 -15.53
C GLU A 121 -12.73 -13.44 -15.28
N ALA A 122 -12.80 -12.96 -14.04
CA ALA A 122 -12.25 -11.66 -13.67
C ALA A 122 -10.74 -11.60 -13.96
N ILE A 123 -9.98 -12.67 -13.66
CA ILE A 123 -8.54 -12.75 -14.02
C ILE A 123 -8.35 -12.59 -15.54
N ARG A 124 -9.13 -13.31 -16.36
CA ARG A 124 -9.06 -13.20 -17.83
C ARG A 124 -9.38 -11.79 -18.34
N HIS A 125 -10.23 -11.06 -17.62
CA HIS A 125 -10.61 -9.69 -17.96
C HIS A 125 -9.53 -8.67 -17.58
N VAL A 126 -9.01 -8.72 -16.35
CA VAL A 126 -8.09 -7.67 -15.84
C VAL A 126 -6.65 -7.83 -16.32
N VAL A 127 -6.16 -9.06 -16.53
CA VAL A 127 -4.77 -9.30 -16.93
C VAL A 127 -4.39 -8.58 -18.24
N PRO A 128 -5.16 -8.68 -19.34
CA PRO A 128 -4.86 -7.95 -20.57
C PRO A 128 -4.90 -6.43 -20.37
N ARG A 129 -5.77 -5.91 -19.51
CA ARG A 129 -5.91 -4.47 -19.24
C ARG A 129 -4.71 -3.93 -18.47
N ILE A 130 -4.24 -4.67 -17.46
CA ILE A 130 -3.01 -4.32 -16.74
C ILE A 130 -1.81 -4.31 -17.70
N ARG A 131 -1.71 -5.29 -18.62
CA ARG A 131 -0.69 -5.29 -19.68
C ARG A 131 -0.82 -4.06 -20.59
N GLN A 132 -2.02 -3.70 -21.04
CA GLN A 132 -2.25 -2.48 -21.84
C GLN A 132 -1.81 -1.21 -21.12
N VAL A 133 -2.04 -1.10 -19.80
CA VAL A 133 -1.58 0.03 -18.99
C VAL A 133 -0.05 0.07 -18.95
N GLN A 134 0.59 -1.06 -18.65
CA GLN A 134 2.06 -1.17 -18.61
C GLN A 134 2.69 -0.81 -19.96
N ASP A 135 2.16 -1.36 -21.05
CA ASP A 135 2.63 -1.10 -22.42
C ASP A 135 2.45 0.37 -22.80
N TYR A 136 1.34 0.99 -22.40
CA TYR A 136 1.07 2.39 -22.73
C TYR A 136 1.94 3.35 -21.90
N LEU A 137 2.06 3.12 -20.60
CA LEU A 137 2.81 3.99 -19.69
C LEU A 137 4.33 3.75 -19.78
N GLU A 138 4.75 2.58 -20.27
CA GLU A 138 6.15 2.16 -20.41
C GLU A 138 6.91 2.18 -19.08
N MET A 139 6.26 1.75 -17.99
CA MET A 139 6.83 1.76 -16.66
C MET A 139 6.31 0.65 -15.75
N PRO A 140 6.99 0.35 -14.62
CA PRO A 140 6.48 -0.61 -13.64
C PRO A 140 5.12 -0.20 -13.10
N PHE A 141 4.19 -1.15 -13.08
CA PHE A 141 2.85 -0.96 -12.55
C PHE A 141 2.58 -1.91 -11.39
N ALA A 142 1.91 -1.41 -10.35
CA ALA A 142 1.47 -2.18 -9.20
C ALA A 142 -0.05 -2.13 -9.03
N ILE A 143 -0.63 -3.24 -8.59
CA ILE A 143 -2.06 -3.32 -8.24
C ILE A 143 -2.21 -3.43 -6.72
N GLU A 144 -3.22 -2.76 -6.20
CA GLU A 144 -3.54 -2.76 -4.77
C GLU A 144 -4.72 -3.68 -4.43
N ASN A 145 -4.62 -4.35 -3.27
CA ASN A 145 -5.72 -5.04 -2.62
C ASN A 145 -6.62 -4.06 -1.87
N VAL A 146 -7.93 -4.21 -2.03
CA VAL A 146 -8.93 -3.26 -1.52
C VAL A 146 -9.77 -3.86 -0.40
N SER A 147 -10.28 -3.01 0.50
CA SER A 147 -11.34 -3.40 1.42
C SER A 147 -12.65 -3.63 0.65
N TYR A 148 -13.47 -4.59 1.08
CA TYR A 148 -14.79 -4.82 0.48
C TYR A 148 -15.85 -5.27 1.49
N TYR A 149 -17.09 -4.83 1.25
CA TYR A 149 -18.23 -4.99 2.17
C TYR A 149 -19.36 -5.87 1.62
N ALA A 150 -19.26 -6.27 0.35
CA ALA A 150 -20.18 -7.20 -0.29
C ALA A 150 -19.39 -8.05 -1.28
N SER A 151 -19.67 -9.36 -1.34
CA SER A 151 -19.10 -10.19 -2.40
C SER A 151 -19.75 -9.85 -3.74
N ALA A 152 -18.93 -9.76 -4.79
CA ALA A 152 -19.38 -9.50 -6.16
C ALA A 152 -19.96 -10.75 -6.84
N GLY A 153 -20.05 -11.91 -6.16
CA GLY A 153 -20.65 -13.11 -6.71
C GLY A 153 -20.29 -14.39 -5.95
N LYS A 154 -20.15 -15.51 -6.69
CA LYS A 154 -19.58 -16.74 -6.14
C LYS A 154 -18.08 -16.72 -6.37
N ASP A 155 -17.33 -16.46 -5.32
CA ASP A 155 -15.87 -16.51 -5.36
C ASP A 155 -15.39 -17.94 -5.62
N GLU A 156 -14.45 -18.10 -6.57
CA GLU A 156 -13.88 -19.39 -6.96
C GLU A 156 -12.58 -19.70 -6.21
N MET A 157 -11.96 -18.68 -5.61
CA MET A 157 -10.67 -18.73 -4.93
C MET A 157 -10.59 -17.62 -3.87
N PRO A 158 -9.70 -17.76 -2.86
CA PRO A 158 -9.44 -16.69 -1.91
C PRO A 158 -8.70 -15.50 -2.55
N GLU A 159 -8.78 -14.33 -1.90
CA GLU A 159 -8.24 -13.06 -2.42
C GLU A 159 -6.72 -13.12 -2.69
N TRP A 160 -5.95 -13.77 -1.80
CA TRP A 160 -4.50 -13.91 -1.97
C TRP A 160 -4.12 -14.79 -3.17
N GLU A 161 -4.93 -15.80 -3.51
CA GLU A 161 -4.76 -16.60 -4.72
C GLU A 161 -5.10 -15.76 -5.97
N PHE A 162 -6.20 -15.00 -5.92
CA PHE A 162 -6.60 -14.10 -7.00
C PHE A 162 -5.52 -13.05 -7.31
N LEU A 163 -5.00 -12.38 -6.28
CA LEU A 163 -3.94 -11.37 -6.43
C LEU A 163 -2.65 -11.96 -6.97
N ARG A 164 -2.25 -13.13 -6.48
CA ARG A 164 -1.08 -13.87 -6.99
C ARG A 164 -1.25 -14.16 -8.48
N GLU A 165 -2.37 -14.76 -8.88
CA GLU A 165 -2.64 -15.13 -10.27
C GLU A 165 -2.68 -13.91 -11.19
N VAL A 166 -3.30 -12.80 -10.77
CA VAL A 166 -3.30 -11.55 -11.53
C VAL A 166 -1.87 -11.01 -11.67
N ALA A 167 -1.12 -10.90 -10.57
CA ALA A 167 0.22 -10.34 -10.58
C ALA A 167 1.21 -11.18 -11.41
N GLU A 168 1.14 -12.51 -11.32
CA GLU A 168 1.98 -13.42 -12.08
C GLU A 168 1.63 -13.38 -13.58
N ARG A 169 0.34 -13.45 -13.94
CA ARG A 169 -0.06 -13.45 -15.35
C ARG A 169 0.10 -12.09 -16.01
N ALA A 170 -0.19 -10.99 -15.32
CA ALA A 170 0.01 -9.65 -15.86
C ALA A 170 1.47 -9.18 -15.80
N ASP A 171 2.32 -9.95 -15.10
CA ASP A 171 3.69 -9.60 -14.74
C ASP A 171 3.81 -8.19 -14.12
N CYS A 172 2.86 -7.83 -13.25
CA CYS A 172 2.88 -6.58 -12.50
C CYS A 172 3.39 -6.80 -11.05
N SER A 173 3.56 -5.69 -10.34
CA SER A 173 3.90 -5.65 -8.91
C SER A 173 2.64 -5.53 -8.04
N LEU A 174 2.81 -5.63 -6.72
CA LEU A 174 1.76 -5.42 -5.73
C LEU A 174 2.04 -4.16 -4.92
N LEU A 175 1.00 -3.37 -4.70
CA LEU A 175 0.88 -2.47 -3.56
C LEU A 175 0.07 -3.24 -2.52
N LEU A 176 0.67 -3.51 -1.36
CA LEU A 176 0.02 -4.27 -0.31
C LEU A 176 -0.49 -3.31 0.77
N ASP A 177 -1.80 -3.11 0.84
CA ASP A 177 -2.41 -2.43 1.97
C ASP A 177 -2.65 -3.43 3.10
N VAL A 178 -1.89 -3.28 4.20
CA VAL A 178 -2.01 -4.19 5.36
C VAL A 178 -3.24 -3.92 6.22
N ASN A 179 -3.79 -2.71 6.15
CA ASN A 179 -5.03 -2.34 6.83
C ASN A 179 -6.23 -2.99 6.12
N ASN A 180 -6.27 -2.98 4.78
CA ASN A 180 -7.31 -3.65 4.00
C ASN A 180 -7.36 -5.15 4.26
N ILE A 181 -6.21 -5.80 4.42
CA ILE A 181 -6.15 -7.22 4.80
C ILE A 181 -6.78 -7.44 6.17
N TYR A 182 -6.47 -6.58 7.14
CA TYR A 182 -7.04 -6.68 8.49
C TYR A 182 -8.57 -6.44 8.48
N VAL A 183 -9.03 -5.40 7.79
CA VAL A 183 -10.44 -5.07 7.63
C VAL A 183 -11.19 -6.24 6.99
N ASN A 184 -10.69 -6.78 5.89
CA ASN A 184 -11.31 -7.92 5.21
C ASN A 184 -11.30 -9.17 6.10
N ALA A 185 -10.22 -9.44 6.81
CA ALA A 185 -10.11 -10.59 7.71
C ALA A 185 -11.17 -10.57 8.82
N VAL A 186 -11.39 -9.40 9.44
CA VAL A 186 -12.42 -9.23 10.47
C VAL A 186 -13.82 -9.31 9.87
N ASN A 187 -14.07 -8.62 8.76
CA ASN A 187 -15.41 -8.55 8.16
C ASN A 187 -15.87 -9.89 7.56
N HIS A 188 -14.95 -10.68 7.01
CA HIS A 188 -15.26 -11.94 6.32
C HIS A 188 -14.86 -13.19 7.11
N GLY A 189 -14.24 -13.04 8.27
CA GLY A 189 -13.98 -14.12 9.22
C GLY A 189 -12.85 -15.08 8.80
N PHE A 190 -11.75 -14.57 8.26
CA PHE A 190 -10.55 -15.36 7.91
C PHE A 190 -9.31 -14.92 8.69
N ASP A 191 -8.27 -15.77 8.73
CA ASP A 191 -6.98 -15.43 9.37
C ASP A 191 -6.13 -14.54 8.43
N PRO A 192 -5.78 -13.29 8.81
CA PRO A 192 -4.94 -12.44 7.97
C PRO A 192 -3.53 -13.01 7.78
N TYR A 193 -3.04 -13.88 8.66
CA TYR A 193 -1.75 -14.53 8.49
C TYR A 193 -1.78 -15.70 7.50
N GLU A 194 -2.95 -16.27 7.22
CA GLU A 194 -3.16 -17.20 6.11
C GLU A 194 -3.00 -16.45 4.78
N TYR A 195 -3.71 -15.33 4.63
CA TYR A 195 -3.59 -14.42 3.49
C TYR A 195 -2.12 -14.08 3.21
N LEU A 196 -1.40 -13.61 4.23
CA LEU A 196 -0.02 -13.15 4.07
C LEU A 196 0.95 -14.30 3.73
N ARG A 197 0.71 -15.53 4.18
CA ARG A 197 1.61 -16.67 3.98
C ARG A 197 1.84 -16.97 2.50
N ASP A 198 0.79 -16.82 1.72
CA ASP A 198 0.74 -17.22 0.31
C ASP A 198 0.74 -16.01 -0.63
N LEU A 199 1.40 -14.91 -0.26
CA LEU A 199 1.67 -13.79 -1.18
C LEU A 199 3.02 -13.94 -1.92
N PRO A 200 3.12 -13.47 -3.18
CA PRO A 200 4.39 -13.37 -3.91
C PRO A 200 5.20 -12.16 -3.43
N TYR A 201 5.91 -12.30 -2.30
CA TYR A 201 6.62 -11.19 -1.63
C TYR A 201 7.67 -10.48 -2.49
N GLU A 202 8.24 -11.16 -3.48
CA GLU A 202 9.15 -10.59 -4.48
C GLU A 202 8.49 -9.57 -5.42
N ARG A 203 7.15 -9.59 -5.49
CA ARG A 203 6.33 -8.63 -6.25
C ARG A 203 5.83 -7.47 -5.39
N VAL A 204 5.96 -7.53 -4.06
CA VAL A 204 5.55 -6.43 -3.17
C VAL A 204 6.48 -5.23 -3.35
N LEU A 205 6.01 -4.24 -4.10
CA LEU A 205 6.73 -3.05 -4.48
C LEU A 205 6.44 -1.89 -3.52
N HIS A 206 5.20 -1.81 -3.06
CA HIS A 206 4.66 -0.69 -2.29
C HIS A 206 3.80 -1.24 -1.16
N ILE A 207 3.74 -0.56 -0.01
CA ILE A 207 2.88 -0.94 1.12
C ILE A 207 2.15 0.29 1.63
N HIS A 208 0.85 0.16 1.85
CA HIS A 208 0.05 1.13 2.59
C HIS A 208 -0.21 0.63 4.00
N VAL A 209 -0.25 1.59 4.93
CA VAL A 209 -0.55 1.39 6.34
C VAL A 209 -1.50 2.50 6.78
N ALA A 210 -2.67 2.11 7.28
CA ALA A 210 -3.68 3.04 7.75
C ALA A 210 -4.40 2.48 8.98
N GLY A 211 -5.30 3.28 9.55
CA GLY A 211 -6.26 2.84 10.54
C GLY A 211 -7.69 2.95 10.02
N HIS A 212 -8.61 2.23 10.65
CA HIS A 212 -10.00 2.10 10.24
C HIS A 212 -10.95 2.47 11.38
N ILE A 213 -12.23 2.67 11.06
CA ILE A 213 -13.28 2.89 12.05
C ILE A 213 -13.91 1.54 12.39
N GLN A 214 -14.09 1.28 13.69
CA GLN A 214 -14.83 0.12 14.17
C GLN A 214 -16.29 0.47 14.43
N TYR A 215 -17.20 -0.25 13.77
CA TYR A 215 -18.62 -0.30 14.11
C TYR A 215 -18.92 -1.55 14.94
N GLN A 216 -20.19 -1.74 15.33
CA GLN A 216 -20.59 -2.88 16.18
C GLN A 216 -20.28 -4.23 15.52
N ASP A 217 -20.62 -4.37 14.24
CA ASP A 217 -20.59 -5.67 13.54
C ASP A 217 -19.51 -5.74 12.44
N PHE A 218 -18.87 -4.62 12.09
CA PHE A 218 -17.88 -4.56 11.01
C PHE A 218 -16.87 -3.42 11.20
N LEU A 219 -15.76 -3.52 10.48
CA LEU A 219 -14.76 -2.45 10.35
C LEU A 219 -14.98 -1.73 9.03
N LEU A 220 -14.97 -0.40 9.06
CA LEU A 220 -15.02 0.45 7.87
C LEU A 220 -13.66 1.09 7.65
N ASP A 221 -13.12 0.83 6.48
CA ASP A 221 -11.87 1.38 6.00
C ASP A 221 -12.04 2.83 5.54
N THR A 222 -11.72 3.77 6.41
CA THR A 222 -11.78 5.22 6.11
C THR A 222 -10.42 5.88 6.07
N HIS A 223 -9.37 5.16 6.45
CA HIS A 223 -8.04 5.72 6.73
C HIS A 223 -8.08 6.90 7.71
N GLY A 224 -9.12 6.98 8.54
CA GLY A 224 -9.42 8.16 9.36
C GLY A 224 -9.07 8.03 10.83
N ALA A 225 -8.44 6.92 11.21
CA ALA A 225 -8.14 6.57 12.60
C ALA A 225 -6.66 6.18 12.77
N PRO A 226 -6.12 6.27 14.01
CA PRO A 226 -4.80 5.75 14.32
C PRO A 226 -4.60 4.29 13.93
N VAL A 227 -3.40 3.97 13.44
CA VAL A 227 -3.03 2.59 13.13
C VAL A 227 -2.95 1.80 14.45
N ILE A 228 -3.72 0.72 14.54
CA ILE A 228 -3.81 -0.13 15.72
C ILE A 228 -2.74 -1.24 15.75
N ASP A 229 -2.47 -1.78 16.93
CA ASP A 229 -1.44 -2.83 17.14
C ASP A 229 -1.58 -4.05 16.21
N PRO A 230 -2.78 -4.61 15.97
CA PRO A 230 -2.94 -5.71 15.01
C PRO A 230 -2.45 -5.39 13.59
N VAL A 231 -2.69 -4.17 13.10
CA VAL A 231 -2.21 -3.74 11.77
C VAL A 231 -0.69 -3.58 11.79
N TRP A 232 -0.11 -3.04 12.87
CA TRP A 232 1.34 -3.00 13.05
C TRP A 232 1.96 -4.40 13.11
N ASP A 233 1.30 -5.38 13.70
CA ASP A 233 1.75 -6.76 13.73
C ASP A 233 1.76 -7.42 12.35
N LEU A 234 0.74 -7.15 11.52
CA LEU A 234 0.76 -7.55 10.11
C LEU A 234 1.92 -6.91 9.36
N LEU A 235 2.17 -5.61 9.57
CA LEU A 235 3.32 -4.93 8.97
C LEU A 235 4.66 -5.57 9.41
N ARG A 236 4.82 -5.91 10.70
CA ARG A 236 5.99 -6.64 11.21
C ARG A 236 6.15 -8.00 10.54
N TYR A 237 5.04 -8.70 10.27
CA TYR A 237 5.04 -9.98 9.57
C TYR A 237 5.52 -9.82 8.11
N VAL A 238 5.01 -8.81 7.41
CA VAL A 238 5.39 -8.49 6.02
C VAL A 238 6.84 -8.02 5.94
N ALA A 239 7.29 -7.16 6.86
CA ALA A 239 8.64 -6.59 6.87
C ALA A 239 9.76 -7.66 6.94
N LYS A 240 9.47 -8.83 7.53
CA LYS A 240 10.40 -9.97 7.57
C LYS A 240 10.58 -10.66 6.21
N ARG A 241 9.67 -10.44 5.26
CA ARG A 241 9.57 -11.21 4.00
C ARG A 241 9.65 -10.35 2.74
N ALA A 242 9.08 -9.15 2.76
CA ALA A 242 9.07 -8.21 1.66
C ALA A 242 10.22 -7.20 1.76
N ARG A 243 10.60 -6.63 0.61
CA ARG A 243 11.54 -5.50 0.51
C ARG A 243 10.92 -4.42 -0.38
N PRO A 244 9.85 -3.75 0.10
CA PRO A 244 9.17 -2.72 -0.67
C PRO A 244 10.09 -1.52 -0.91
N LYS A 245 9.77 -0.75 -1.95
CA LYS A 245 10.44 0.49 -2.34
C LYS A 245 9.79 1.71 -1.71
N ALA A 246 8.56 1.60 -1.26
CA ALA A 246 7.89 2.61 -0.45
C ALA A 246 6.98 1.94 0.59
N VAL A 247 6.87 2.58 1.75
CA VAL A 247 5.88 2.27 2.78
C VAL A 247 5.21 3.59 3.14
N ILE A 248 3.92 3.70 2.91
CA ILE A 248 3.20 4.96 3.06
C ILE A 248 2.20 4.82 4.21
N ILE A 249 2.25 5.80 5.11
CA ILE A 249 1.16 6.00 6.06
C ILE A 249 0.07 6.78 5.34
N GLU A 250 -1.14 6.22 5.32
CA GLU A 250 -2.31 6.84 4.69
C GLU A 250 -3.27 7.41 5.74
N ARG A 251 -3.72 8.64 5.50
CA ARG A 251 -4.67 9.38 6.33
C ARG A 251 -5.63 10.18 5.45
N ASP A 252 -6.77 9.59 5.09
CA ASP A 252 -7.73 10.20 4.16
C ASP A 252 -8.81 11.04 4.82
N HIS A 253 -9.25 10.64 6.01
CA HIS A 253 -10.33 11.29 6.73
C HIS A 253 -9.85 11.73 8.11
N ASN A 254 -10.51 12.74 8.71
CA ASN A 254 -10.21 13.20 10.07
C ASN A 254 -8.70 13.39 10.32
N LEU A 255 -8.03 14.11 9.41
CA LEU A 255 -6.58 14.21 9.40
C LEU A 255 -6.06 14.71 10.75
N PRO A 256 -5.14 13.97 11.39
CA PRO A 256 -4.57 14.42 12.64
C PRO A 256 -3.59 15.57 12.39
N VAL A 257 -3.09 16.16 13.48
CA VAL A 257 -1.93 17.06 13.38
C VAL A 257 -0.73 16.30 12.80
N LEU A 258 0.12 17.00 12.04
CA LEU A 258 1.22 16.39 11.29
C LEU A 258 2.13 15.51 12.18
N GLU A 259 2.36 15.90 13.42
CA GLU A 259 3.16 15.16 14.41
C GLU A 259 2.70 13.71 14.62
N GLU A 260 1.38 13.47 14.64
CA GLU A 260 0.83 12.13 14.86
C GLU A 260 1.14 11.24 13.65
N SER A 261 0.95 11.75 12.45
CA SER A 261 1.32 11.05 11.21
C SER A 261 2.83 10.78 11.14
N LEU A 262 3.66 11.73 11.57
CA LEU A 262 5.12 11.54 11.62
C LEU A 262 5.53 10.48 12.67
N ALA A 263 4.80 10.34 13.77
CA ALA A 263 5.04 9.28 14.74
C ALA A 263 4.71 7.89 14.18
N GLU A 264 3.68 7.77 13.34
CA GLU A 264 3.35 6.54 12.62
C GLU A 264 4.43 6.20 11.56
N VAL A 265 4.90 7.21 10.81
CA VAL A 265 6.05 7.07 9.90
C VAL A 265 7.28 6.54 10.64
N ALA A 266 7.61 7.13 11.79
CA ALA A 266 8.72 6.68 12.62
C ALA A 266 8.55 5.23 13.12
N THR A 267 7.31 4.82 13.40
CA THR A 267 6.99 3.44 13.79
C THR A 267 7.20 2.46 12.64
N ALA A 268 6.70 2.76 11.45
CA ALA A 268 6.96 1.95 10.25
C ALA A 268 8.46 1.83 9.95
N LYS A 269 9.22 2.93 10.09
CA LYS A 269 10.69 2.93 9.95
C LYS A 269 11.37 1.95 10.92
N ARG A 270 10.99 1.99 12.21
CA ARG A 270 11.52 1.07 13.22
C ARG A 270 11.23 -0.39 12.88
N ILE A 271 10.00 -0.71 12.48
CA ILE A 271 9.60 -2.07 12.10
C ILE A 271 10.49 -2.62 10.98
N PHE A 272 10.76 -1.83 9.93
CA PHE A 272 11.64 -2.25 8.85
C PHE A 272 13.12 -2.29 9.23
N ALA A 273 13.57 -1.41 10.13
CA ALA A 273 14.93 -1.46 10.65
C ALA A 273 15.17 -2.75 11.47
N GLU A 274 14.23 -3.08 12.37
CA GLU A 274 14.26 -4.31 13.18
C GLU A 274 14.23 -5.57 12.32
N ALA A 275 13.39 -5.59 11.27
CA ALA A 275 13.31 -6.73 10.36
C ALA A 275 14.58 -6.93 9.51
N ARG A 276 15.40 -5.88 9.33
CA ARG A 276 16.69 -5.92 8.62
C ARG A 276 17.87 -6.20 9.54
N ALA A 277 17.72 -6.02 10.85
CA ALA A 277 18.78 -6.29 11.80
C ALA A 277 19.18 -7.78 11.71
N PRO A 278 20.48 -8.10 11.68
CA PRO A 278 20.91 -9.49 11.74
C PRO A 278 20.34 -10.10 13.03
N ARG A 279 19.70 -11.27 12.93
CA ARG A 279 19.24 -12.00 14.12
C ARG A 279 20.46 -12.21 15.00
N THR A 280 20.54 -11.49 16.11
CA THR A 280 21.53 -11.79 17.13
C THR A 280 21.28 -13.24 17.53
N ALA A 281 22.31 -14.08 17.41
CA ALA A 281 22.24 -15.46 17.86
C ALA A 281 21.70 -15.46 19.30
N PRO A 282 20.77 -16.36 19.66
CA PRO A 282 20.33 -16.45 21.04
C PRO A 282 21.58 -16.60 21.90
N ARG A 283 21.74 -15.72 22.92
CA ARG A 283 22.82 -15.87 23.90
C ARG A 283 22.84 -17.35 24.33
N PRO A 284 24.00 -18.03 24.29
CA PRO A 284 24.05 -19.41 24.72
C PRO A 284 23.43 -19.47 26.12
N ARG A 285 22.44 -20.35 26.29
CA ARG A 285 21.88 -20.63 27.63
C ARG A 285 23.08 -20.93 28.53
N PRO A 286 23.17 -20.34 29.73
CA PRO A 286 24.20 -20.75 30.68
C PRO A 286 24.09 -22.26 30.82
N SER A 287 25.20 -22.95 30.59
CA SER A 287 25.25 -24.40 30.72
C SER A 287 24.73 -24.79 32.10
N ALA A 288 24.01 -25.91 32.18
CA ALA A 288 23.41 -26.42 33.42
C ALA A 288 24.44 -26.78 34.53
N GLY A 289 25.71 -26.39 34.38
CA GLY A 289 26.78 -26.57 35.36
C GLY A 289 26.92 -25.45 36.40
N ALA A 290 26.20 -24.33 36.30
CA ALA A 290 26.38 -23.20 37.22
C ALA A 290 25.34 -23.11 38.37
N LEU A 291 24.46 -24.10 38.54
CA LEU A 291 23.44 -24.16 39.60
C LEU A 291 23.73 -25.20 40.70
N ARG A 292 25.01 -25.57 40.89
CA ARG A 292 25.47 -26.36 42.05
C ARG A 292 26.69 -25.72 42.71
N ALA A 293 26.54 -24.50 43.21
CA ALA A 293 27.47 -23.90 44.17
C ALA A 293 26.78 -22.80 45.00
N ALA A 294 25.58 -23.08 45.52
CA ALA A 294 24.92 -22.25 46.54
C ALA A 294 23.93 -23.13 47.31
N GLY A 295 24.45 -24.10 48.05
CA GLY A 295 23.62 -25.05 48.78
C GLY A 295 24.46 -26.10 49.48
N GLY A 296 25.17 -25.69 50.53
CA GLY A 296 25.80 -26.63 51.45
C GLY A 296 27.02 -26.08 52.17
N ALA A 297 26.82 -25.52 53.37
CA ALA A 297 27.53 -25.92 54.58
C ALA A 297 27.11 -25.03 55.77
N ARG A 298 26.42 -25.69 56.72
CA ARG A 298 26.36 -25.48 58.17
C ARG A 298 25.80 -24.17 58.73
#